data_AF-A0A2U1RIV3-F1
#
_entry.id   AF-A0A2U1RIV3-F1
#
_cell.length_a   1.000
_cell.length_b   1.000
_cell.length_c   1.000
_cell.angle_alpha   90.00
_cell.angle_beta   90.00
_cell.angle_gamma   90.00
#
_symmetry.space_group_name_H-M   'P 1'
#
loop_
_entity.id
_entity.type
_entity.pdbx_description
1 polymer ?
#
loop_
_entity_poly.entity_id
_entity_poly.type
_entity_poly.pdbx_seq_one_letter_code
_entity_poly.pdbx_strand_id
1 'polypeptide(L)'
;MRLIKPIILSSISIAVFLLEGIMMISADEPSLSKADEVLIAPNSIGMPLGTILLIRESGNYGAVKFTKCWTGKTDYDQHAEYESYYQGDKTGDFGKSNVKHRKEEVYYKKPSFSIFGHPISIGDKRDIRCGPIELWWSGLKCVTTVYFNRHDQKQGDYYGIELAPTPWTDISQVNVFDPRIRWYKYDENRKDVSILVDRLWDDKEGSR
;
A
#
# COMPACT_ATOMS: atom_id res chain seq x y z
N MET A 1 38.87 59.76 -44.54
CA MET A 1 38.53 59.04 -45.79
C MET A 1 39.74 58.26 -46.26
N ARG A 2 39.85 56.97 -45.91
CA ARG A 2 40.82 56.03 -46.51
C ARG A 2 40.17 54.64 -46.55
N LEU A 3 39.87 54.19 -47.76
CA LEU A 3 39.53 52.82 -48.13
C LEU A 3 40.77 51.93 -47.94
N ILE A 4 40.62 50.75 -47.33
CA ILE A 4 41.42 49.56 -47.66
C ILE A 4 40.49 48.33 -47.68
N LYS A 5 40.69 47.53 -48.74
CA LYS A 5 39.91 46.39 -49.26
C LYS A 5 39.96 45.12 -48.39
N PRO A 6 39.04 44.16 -48.61
CA PRO A 6 38.90 42.95 -47.79
C PRO A 6 39.91 41.86 -48.20
N ILE A 7 40.35 41.06 -47.23
CA ILE A 7 41.08 39.81 -47.47
C ILE A 7 40.11 38.66 -47.20
N ILE A 8 39.85 37.90 -48.26
CA ILE A 8 39.19 36.60 -48.26
C ILE A 8 40.28 35.54 -48.05
N LEU A 9 40.18 34.73 -47.00
CA LEU A 9 40.85 33.42 -46.88
C LEU A 9 39.95 32.55 -46.00
N SER A 10 39.14 31.72 -46.64
CA SER A 10 39.38 30.30 -46.91
C SER A 10 38.99 29.41 -45.72
N SER A 11 37.86 28.77 -45.91
CA SER A 11 37.21 27.75 -45.09
C SER A 11 38.19 26.68 -44.60
N ILE A 12 38.31 26.54 -43.28
CA ILE A 12 38.82 25.31 -42.66
C ILE A 12 37.60 24.66 -41.98
N SER A 13 37.04 23.67 -42.68
CA SER A 13 36.04 22.76 -42.11
C SER A 13 36.73 21.83 -41.13
N ILE A 14 36.66 22.14 -39.84
CA ILE A 14 37.03 21.20 -38.79
C ILE A 14 35.82 20.28 -38.57
N ALA A 15 35.89 19.09 -39.17
CA ALA A 15 34.97 18.00 -38.85
C ALA A 15 35.32 17.46 -37.46
N VAL A 16 34.63 17.96 -36.43
CA VAL A 16 34.68 17.38 -35.09
C VAL A 16 33.73 16.18 -35.07
N PHE A 17 34.30 14.97 -35.18
CA PHE A 17 33.59 13.73 -34.86
C PHE A 17 33.44 13.63 -33.33
N LEU A 18 32.35 14.18 -32.78
CA LEU A 18 31.89 13.84 -31.44
C LEU A 18 31.15 12.51 -31.52
N LEU A 19 31.90 11.42 -31.39
CA LEU A 19 31.39 10.10 -31.09
C LEU A 19 31.21 10.01 -29.57
N GLU A 20 30.30 10.81 -29.00
CA GLU A 20 29.89 10.59 -27.62
C GLU A 20 28.92 9.42 -27.62
N GLY A 21 29.42 8.31 -27.09
CA GLY A 21 28.68 7.09 -26.91
C GLY A 21 27.33 7.38 -26.29
N ILE A 22 26.29 6.91 -26.96
CA ILE A 22 25.00 6.65 -26.33
C ILE A 22 25.34 5.65 -25.21
N MET A 23 25.54 6.15 -23.99
CA MET A 23 25.38 5.32 -22.82
C MET A 23 23.97 4.77 -22.92
N MET A 24 23.86 3.49 -23.28
CA MET A 24 22.69 2.72 -22.93
C MET A 24 22.60 2.82 -21.42
N ILE A 25 21.78 3.76 -20.95
CA ILE A 25 21.18 3.67 -19.63
C ILE A 25 20.39 2.38 -19.73
N SER A 26 20.99 1.30 -19.24
CA SER A 26 20.24 0.14 -18.83
C SER A 26 19.27 0.70 -17.80
N ALA A 27 18.03 0.96 -18.24
CA ALA A 27 16.93 1.02 -17.32
C ALA A 27 16.98 -0.32 -16.61
N ASP A 28 17.49 -0.33 -15.37
CA ASP A 28 17.12 -1.36 -14.43
C ASP A 28 15.60 -1.35 -14.43
N GLU A 29 15.01 -2.26 -15.22
CA GLU A 29 13.66 -2.73 -14.98
C GLU A 29 13.61 -2.98 -13.47
N PRO A 30 12.73 -2.29 -12.73
CA PRO A 30 12.66 -2.49 -11.30
C PRO A 30 12.42 -3.99 -11.11
N SER A 31 13.46 -4.68 -10.65
CA SER A 31 13.39 -6.10 -10.33
C SER A 31 12.07 -6.30 -9.59
N LEU A 32 11.29 -7.27 -10.04
CA LEU A 32 9.93 -7.62 -9.64
C LEU A 32 9.85 -8.00 -8.13
N SER A 33 10.38 -7.17 -7.23
CA SER A 33 11.18 -7.68 -6.11
C SER A 33 10.68 -7.37 -4.71
N LYS A 34 9.67 -6.50 -4.52
CA LYS A 34 8.96 -6.32 -3.23
C LYS A 34 7.53 -5.79 -3.37
N ALA A 35 7.14 -5.32 -4.55
CA ALA A 35 5.84 -4.68 -4.77
C ALA A 35 4.65 -5.65 -4.70
N ASP A 36 4.90 -6.96 -4.78
CA ASP A 36 3.87 -8.01 -4.82
C ASP A 36 3.96 -8.95 -3.59
N GLU A 37 4.60 -8.50 -2.50
CA GLU A 37 4.65 -9.26 -1.26
C GLU A 37 3.54 -8.83 -0.29
N VAL A 38 2.92 -9.81 0.33
CA VAL A 38 2.10 -9.64 1.54
C VAL A 38 2.98 -9.89 2.75
N LEU A 39 3.03 -8.91 3.65
CA LEU A 39 3.69 -9.04 4.95
C LEU A 39 2.66 -9.48 5.99
N ILE A 40 2.89 -10.58 6.67
CA ILE A 40 2.05 -11.05 7.78
C ILE A 40 2.87 -10.94 9.08
N ALA A 41 2.47 -10.01 9.95
CA ALA A 41 3.16 -9.69 11.20
C ALA A 41 2.28 -10.03 12.43
N PRO A 42 2.79 -9.94 13.67
CA PRO A 42 2.00 -10.18 14.89
C PRO A 42 0.69 -9.42 14.97
N ASN A 43 0.73 -8.13 14.62
CA ASN A 43 -0.35 -7.18 14.82
C ASN A 43 -0.80 -6.47 13.54
N SER A 44 -0.32 -6.89 12.37
CA SER A 44 -0.69 -6.26 11.11
C SER A 44 -0.52 -7.14 9.89
N ILE A 45 -1.17 -6.76 8.80
CA ILE A 45 -0.97 -7.30 7.45
C ILE A 45 -0.58 -6.15 6.50
N GLY A 46 0.59 -6.24 5.89
CA GLY A 46 1.04 -5.38 4.79
C GLY A 46 0.52 -5.90 3.47
N MET A 47 -0.13 -5.05 2.69
CA MET A 47 -0.77 -5.39 1.43
C MET A 47 -0.19 -4.56 0.28
N PRO A 48 0.03 -5.18 -0.88
CA PRO A 48 0.37 -4.45 -2.09
C PRO A 48 -0.83 -3.72 -2.67
N LEU A 49 -0.57 -2.66 -3.43
CA LEU A 49 -1.64 -1.89 -4.07
C LEU A 49 -2.46 -2.76 -5.02
N GLY A 50 -3.75 -2.44 -5.15
CA GLY A 50 -4.66 -3.11 -6.07
C GLY A 50 -5.18 -4.47 -5.60
N THR A 51 -4.66 -5.02 -4.49
CA THR A 51 -5.12 -6.29 -3.93
C THR A 51 -6.13 -6.09 -2.80
N ILE A 52 -7.02 -7.07 -2.63
CA ILE A 52 -8.10 -7.04 -1.64
C ILE A 52 -7.64 -7.70 -0.34
N LEU A 53 -7.77 -6.98 0.76
CA LEU A 53 -7.71 -7.49 2.12
C LEU A 53 -9.12 -7.71 2.63
N LEU A 54 -9.44 -8.94 3.03
CA LEU A 54 -10.69 -9.25 3.70
C LEU A 54 -10.60 -8.96 5.20
N ILE A 55 -11.73 -8.55 5.76
CA ILE A 55 -11.92 -8.25 7.18
C ILE A 55 -13.14 -9.05 7.65
N ARG A 56 -13.04 -9.68 8.81
CA ARG A 56 -14.16 -10.36 9.47
C ARG A 56 -14.24 -9.96 10.93
N GLU A 57 -15.44 -9.61 11.38
CA GLU A 57 -15.72 -9.29 12.78
C GLU A 57 -17.16 -9.71 13.13
N SER A 58 -17.31 -10.62 14.10
CA SER A 58 -18.62 -11.09 14.59
C SER A 58 -19.59 -11.57 13.49
N GLY A 59 -19.05 -12.19 12.44
CA GLY A 59 -19.79 -12.69 11.28
C GLY A 59 -20.15 -11.63 10.23
N ASN A 60 -19.75 -10.37 10.41
CA ASN A 60 -19.80 -9.36 9.35
C ASN A 60 -18.54 -9.44 8.49
N TYR A 61 -18.66 -9.04 7.23
CA TYR A 61 -17.56 -9.10 6.28
C TYR A 61 -17.26 -7.72 5.71
N GLY A 62 -15.97 -7.45 5.59
CA GLY A 62 -15.41 -6.26 4.96
C GLY A 62 -14.38 -6.65 3.92
N ALA A 63 -14.16 -5.76 2.96
CA ALA A 63 -13.05 -5.82 2.03
C ALA A 63 -12.45 -4.42 1.88
N VAL A 64 -11.13 -4.32 1.87
CA VAL A 64 -10.40 -3.07 1.65
C VAL A 64 -9.40 -3.27 0.53
N LYS A 65 -9.30 -2.29 -0.38
CA LYS A 65 -8.32 -2.26 -1.47
C LYS A 65 -7.65 -0.89 -1.50
N PHE A 66 -6.33 -0.88 -1.36
CA PHE A 66 -5.57 0.35 -1.54
C PHE A 66 -5.30 0.58 -3.03
N THR A 67 -5.66 1.75 -3.51
CA THR A 67 -5.60 2.09 -4.95
C THR A 67 -4.43 2.98 -5.29
N LYS A 68 -3.95 3.77 -4.33
CA LYS A 68 -2.77 4.63 -4.45
C LYS A 68 -2.10 4.78 -3.11
N CYS A 69 -0.79 4.98 -3.14
CA CYS A 69 -0.03 5.49 -2.01
C CYS A 69 1.00 6.50 -2.52
N TRP A 70 1.26 7.55 -1.75
CA TRP A 70 2.26 8.55 -2.11
C TRP A 70 2.80 9.24 -0.86
N THR A 71 3.96 9.85 -1.06
CA THR A 71 4.57 10.74 -0.08
C THR A 71 4.09 12.17 -0.35
N GLY A 72 3.73 12.89 0.72
CA GLY A 72 3.29 14.27 0.68
C GLY A 72 4.43 15.27 0.50
N LYS A 73 4.41 16.36 1.26
CA LYS A 73 5.44 17.42 1.17
C LYS A 73 6.80 16.96 1.68
N THR A 74 6.80 16.01 2.60
CA THR A 74 8.00 15.44 3.21
C THR A 74 7.95 13.92 3.16
N ASP A 75 9.11 13.26 3.22
CA ASP A 75 9.22 11.79 3.27
C ASP A 75 8.50 11.13 4.47
N TYR A 76 8.12 11.95 5.45
CA TYR A 76 7.32 11.53 6.61
C TYR A 76 5.82 11.67 6.40
N ASP A 77 5.39 12.49 5.43
CA ASP A 77 3.99 12.65 5.09
C ASP A 77 3.58 11.48 4.20
N GLN A 78 2.79 10.56 4.74
CA GLN A 78 2.35 9.37 4.02
C GLN A 78 0.87 9.48 3.74
N HIS A 79 0.47 9.14 2.53
CA HIS A 79 -0.91 9.17 2.09
C HIS A 79 -1.27 7.87 1.37
N ALA A 80 -2.54 7.46 1.47
CA ALA A 80 -3.10 6.42 0.62
C ALA A 80 -4.59 6.64 0.34
N GLU A 81 -5.00 6.31 -0.88
CA GLU A 81 -6.42 6.18 -1.25
C GLU A 81 -6.83 4.71 -1.12
N TYR A 82 -7.98 4.45 -0.53
CA TYR A 82 -8.54 3.11 -0.43
C TYR A 82 -10.03 3.08 -0.76
N GLU A 83 -10.47 1.90 -1.20
CA GLU A 83 -11.87 1.53 -1.31
C GLU A 83 -12.20 0.55 -0.19
N SER A 84 -13.39 0.67 0.39
CA SER A 84 -13.93 -0.30 1.34
C SER A 84 -15.33 -0.74 0.97
N TYR A 85 -15.60 -2.02 1.18
CA TYR A 85 -16.85 -2.69 0.89
C TYR A 85 -17.30 -3.40 2.15
N TYR A 86 -18.51 -3.14 2.64
CA TYR A 86 -19.01 -3.74 3.87
C TYR A 86 -20.32 -4.47 3.63
N GLN A 87 -20.35 -5.75 4.01
CA GLN A 87 -21.52 -6.61 4.00
C GLN A 87 -21.95 -6.95 5.44
N GLY A 88 -22.98 -6.24 5.92
CA GLY A 88 -23.52 -6.37 7.27
C GLY A 88 -24.64 -7.39 7.42
N ASP A 89 -25.14 -7.98 6.33
CA ASP A 89 -26.18 -9.03 6.38
C ASP A 89 -25.62 -10.43 6.71
N LYS A 90 -24.31 -10.52 6.95
CA LYS A 90 -23.55 -11.74 7.29
C LYS A 90 -23.49 -12.81 6.20
N THR A 91 -23.97 -12.53 5.00
CA THR A 91 -23.90 -13.50 3.90
C THR A 91 -22.54 -13.55 3.23
N GLY A 92 -21.71 -12.53 3.40
CA GLY A 92 -20.39 -12.48 2.76
C GLY A 92 -20.41 -12.26 1.24
N ASP A 93 -21.61 -12.03 0.68
CA ASP A 93 -21.82 -11.79 -0.74
C ASP A 93 -21.69 -10.29 -1.05
N PHE A 94 -20.59 -9.93 -1.72
CA PHE A 94 -20.30 -8.56 -2.13
C PHE A 94 -20.97 -8.16 -3.46
N GLY A 95 -21.70 -9.06 -4.13
CA GLY A 95 -22.48 -8.75 -5.32
C GLY A 95 -23.86 -8.14 -5.03
N LYS A 96 -24.27 -8.11 -3.76
CA LYS A 96 -25.58 -7.61 -3.35
C LYS A 96 -25.67 -6.09 -3.33
N SER A 97 -26.87 -5.58 -3.60
CA SER A 97 -27.16 -4.14 -3.59
C SER A 97 -27.07 -3.47 -2.21
N ASN A 98 -27.07 -4.25 -1.11
CA ASN A 98 -26.96 -3.75 0.25
C ASN A 98 -25.49 -3.54 0.71
N VAL A 99 -24.52 -3.85 -0.14
CA VAL A 99 -23.10 -3.63 0.15
C VAL A 99 -22.83 -2.13 0.23
N LYS A 100 -22.23 -1.71 1.35
CA LYS A 100 -21.83 -0.31 1.54
C LYS A 100 -20.43 -0.12 0.96
N HIS A 101 -20.34 0.57 -0.17
CA HIS A 101 -19.08 0.95 -0.80
C HIS A 101 -18.66 2.36 -0.41
N ARG A 102 -17.39 2.57 -0.10
CA ARG A 102 -16.77 3.87 0.16
C ARG A 102 -15.43 3.98 -0.54
N LYS A 103 -15.06 5.21 -0.89
CA LYS A 103 -13.71 5.58 -1.28
C LYS A 103 -13.24 6.72 -0.38
N GLU A 104 -12.12 6.52 0.29
CA GLU A 104 -11.59 7.49 1.26
C GLU A 104 -10.05 7.59 1.16
N GLU A 105 -9.51 8.62 1.79
CA GLU A 105 -8.07 8.81 1.98
C GLU A 105 -7.72 8.60 3.46
N VAL A 106 -6.56 7.97 3.71
CA VAL A 106 -5.83 7.97 4.97
C VAL A 106 -4.50 8.68 4.79
N TYR A 107 -4.04 9.35 5.84
CA TYR A 107 -2.77 10.04 5.83
C TYR A 107 -2.17 10.20 7.23
N TYR A 108 -0.84 10.17 7.26
CA TYR A 108 -0.01 10.48 8.40
C TYR A 108 0.82 11.71 8.05
N LYS A 109 0.73 12.77 8.84
CA LYS A 109 1.57 13.97 8.69
C LYS A 109 2.71 13.95 9.68
N LYS A 110 3.86 14.46 9.25
CA LYS A 110 4.99 14.73 10.14
C LYS A 110 4.50 15.52 11.37
N PRO A 111 4.98 15.19 12.58
CA PRO A 111 4.70 15.98 13.77
C PRO A 111 4.96 17.46 13.50
N SER A 112 3.93 18.29 13.72
CA SER A 112 3.94 19.70 13.34
C SER A 112 4.75 20.54 14.31
N PHE A 113 4.87 20.08 15.57
CA PHE A 113 5.66 20.73 16.61
C PHE A 113 5.93 19.74 17.76
N SER A 114 6.80 20.13 18.69
CA SER A 114 7.11 19.38 19.91
C SER A 114 6.72 20.22 21.13
N ILE A 115 5.98 19.63 22.07
CA ILE A 115 5.71 20.24 23.38
C ILE A 115 6.41 19.38 24.43
N PHE A 116 7.30 19.98 25.22
CA PHE A 116 8.13 19.28 26.23
C PHE A 116 8.93 18.08 25.68
N GLY A 117 9.41 18.16 24.44
CA GLY A 117 10.15 17.07 23.79
C GLY A 117 9.26 15.96 23.21
N HIS A 118 7.94 16.03 23.40
CA HIS A 118 7.00 15.08 22.82
C HIS A 118 6.50 15.57 21.45
N PRO A 119 6.67 14.78 20.37
CA PRO A 119 6.16 15.14 19.05
C PRO A 119 4.63 15.13 19.04
N ILE A 120 4.01 16.18 18.50
CA ILE A 120 2.55 16.29 18.34
C ILE A 120 2.23 16.39 16.85
N SER A 121 1.42 15.46 16.36
CA SER A 121 0.81 15.51 15.02
C SER A 121 -0.63 16.01 15.16
N ILE A 122 -0.98 17.06 14.42
CA ILE A 122 -2.38 17.52 14.32
C ILE A 122 -2.96 17.09 12.99
N GLY A 123 -4.14 16.48 13.07
CA GLY A 123 -5.00 16.24 11.91
C GLY A 123 -4.65 14.99 11.12
N ASP A 124 -3.93 14.02 11.68
CA ASP A 124 -3.76 12.70 11.07
C ASP A 124 -5.11 12.01 10.87
N LYS A 125 -5.24 11.25 9.77
CA LYS A 125 -6.39 10.39 9.51
C LYS A 125 -5.89 9.00 9.18
N ARG A 126 -5.70 8.15 10.19
CA ARG A 126 -5.10 6.82 9.99
C ARG A 126 -6.08 5.66 10.14
N ASP A 127 -7.33 5.94 10.46
CA ASP A 127 -8.34 4.89 10.58
C ASP A 127 -8.98 4.61 9.22
N ILE A 128 -8.85 3.36 8.78
CA ILE A 128 -9.59 2.75 7.69
C ILE A 128 -10.98 2.42 8.22
N ARG A 129 -12.02 2.80 7.50
CA ARG A 129 -13.41 2.50 7.86
C ARG A 129 -14.02 1.50 6.90
N CYS A 130 -14.54 0.41 7.43
CA CYS A 130 -15.27 -0.62 6.69
C CYS A 130 -16.58 -0.94 7.41
N GLY A 131 -17.62 -0.11 7.16
CA GLY A 131 -18.86 -0.17 7.94
C GLY A 131 -18.63 0.28 9.39
N PRO A 132 -19.04 -0.50 10.40
CA PRO A 132 -18.75 -0.23 11.81
C PRO A 132 -17.33 -0.64 12.24
N ILE A 133 -16.61 -1.38 11.40
CA ILE A 133 -15.25 -1.85 11.66
C ILE A 133 -14.28 -0.70 11.32
N GLU A 134 -13.41 -0.35 12.26
CA GLU A 134 -12.32 0.60 12.02
C GLU A 134 -10.98 -0.07 12.33
N LEU A 135 -10.00 0.14 11.46
CA LEU A 135 -8.66 -0.46 11.54
C LEU A 135 -7.61 0.63 11.35
N TRP A 136 -6.48 0.50 12.03
CA TRP A 136 -5.38 1.45 11.92
C TRP A 136 -4.52 1.15 10.69
N TRP A 137 -4.03 2.21 10.06
CA TRP A 137 -3.17 2.18 8.88
C TRP A 137 -1.80 2.80 9.12
N SER A 138 -0.79 2.24 8.45
CA SER A 138 0.55 2.83 8.28
C SER A 138 1.03 2.66 6.84
N GLY A 139 1.64 3.71 6.28
CA GLY A 139 2.08 3.77 4.88
C GLY A 139 3.60 3.74 4.72
N LEU A 140 4.31 3.00 5.58
CA LEU A 140 5.78 3.05 5.62
C LEU A 140 6.40 2.68 4.26
N LYS A 141 7.07 3.65 3.64
CA LYS A 141 7.67 3.51 2.30
C LYS A 141 6.69 3.00 1.24
N CYS A 142 5.45 3.51 1.25
CA CYS A 142 4.41 3.11 0.31
C CYS A 142 3.95 1.64 0.43
N VAL A 143 4.41 0.90 1.43
CA VAL A 143 3.81 -0.38 1.81
C VAL A 143 2.61 -0.06 2.69
N THR A 144 1.44 -0.55 2.28
CA THR A 144 0.22 -0.27 3.02
C THR A 144 -0.03 -1.36 4.06
N THR A 145 0.13 -1.00 5.33
CA THR A 145 -0.02 -1.92 6.46
C THR A 145 -1.31 -1.63 7.23
N VAL A 146 -2.11 -2.66 7.43
CA VAL A 146 -3.38 -2.64 8.17
C VAL A 146 -3.22 -3.40 9.47
N TYR A 147 -3.54 -2.77 10.59
CA TYR A 147 -3.42 -3.38 11.93
C TYR A 147 -4.76 -3.97 12.39
N PHE A 148 -4.71 -4.96 13.29
CA PHE A 148 -5.91 -5.59 13.89
C PHE A 148 -6.65 -4.70 14.90
N ASN A 149 -6.29 -3.42 15.01
CA ASN A 149 -6.79 -2.50 16.02
C ASN A 149 -6.96 -1.09 15.49
N ARG A 150 -7.71 -0.25 16.23
CA ARG A 150 -7.76 1.20 16.01
C ARG A 150 -6.58 1.91 16.68
N HIS A 151 -6.29 3.13 16.24
CA HIS A 151 -5.15 3.90 16.75
C HIS A 151 -5.15 4.05 18.28
N ASP A 152 -6.31 4.31 18.88
CA ASP A 152 -6.45 4.62 20.32
C ASP A 152 -6.87 3.41 21.18
N GLN A 153 -6.86 2.20 20.62
CA GLN A 153 -7.39 1.01 21.28
C GLN A 153 -6.35 0.36 22.20
N LYS A 154 -6.76 0.00 23.42
CA LYS A 154 -5.87 -0.63 24.41
C LYS A 154 -5.54 -2.07 24.04
N GLN A 155 -4.35 -2.50 24.45
CA GLN A 155 -3.86 -3.88 24.30
C GLN A 155 -4.78 -4.83 25.07
N GLY A 156 -5.67 -5.52 24.34
CA GLY A 156 -6.71 -6.38 24.92
C GLY A 156 -8.10 -6.20 24.30
N ASP A 157 -8.38 -5.11 23.60
CA ASP A 157 -9.70 -4.95 22.94
C ASP A 157 -9.71 -5.50 21.49
N TYR A 158 -8.62 -6.15 21.05
CA TYR A 158 -8.43 -6.66 19.68
C TYR A 158 -9.22 -7.95 19.39
N TYR A 159 -10.03 -8.41 20.34
CA TYR A 159 -10.72 -9.69 20.22
C TYR A 159 -11.83 -9.63 19.18
N GLY A 160 -11.68 -10.39 18.10
CA GLY A 160 -12.76 -10.68 17.15
C GLY A 160 -12.52 -10.18 15.74
N ILE A 161 -11.50 -9.34 15.51
CA ILE A 161 -11.09 -8.94 14.16
C ILE A 161 -10.16 -10.00 13.57
N GLU A 162 -10.50 -10.43 12.36
CA GLU A 162 -9.70 -11.31 11.54
C GLU A 162 -9.43 -10.64 10.19
N LEU A 163 -8.20 -10.81 9.69
CA LEU A 163 -7.76 -10.27 8.41
C LEU A 163 -7.32 -11.42 7.51
N ALA A 164 -7.64 -11.34 6.22
CA ALA A 164 -7.27 -12.35 5.25
C ALA A 164 -6.76 -11.69 3.96
N PRO A 165 -5.45 -11.77 3.66
CA PRO A 165 -4.90 -11.28 2.41
C PRO A 165 -5.37 -12.15 1.25
N THR A 166 -5.64 -11.55 0.09
CA THR A 166 -6.09 -12.29 -1.10
C THR A 166 -5.38 -11.80 -2.36
N PRO A 167 -5.28 -12.66 -3.40
CA PRO A 167 -4.79 -12.24 -4.71
C PRO A 167 -5.86 -11.54 -5.56
N TRP A 168 -7.08 -11.38 -5.06
CA TRP A 168 -8.15 -10.73 -5.80
C TRP A 168 -7.89 -9.23 -5.94
N THR A 169 -8.21 -8.70 -7.12
CA THR A 169 -8.04 -7.28 -7.48
C THR A 169 -9.38 -6.59 -7.71
N ASP A 170 -10.43 -7.37 -7.94
CA ASP A 170 -11.78 -6.90 -8.15
C ASP A 170 -12.75 -7.50 -7.12
N ILE A 171 -13.66 -6.67 -6.61
CA ILE A 171 -14.61 -7.07 -5.55
C ILE A 171 -15.55 -8.18 -6.03
N SER A 172 -15.84 -8.26 -7.33
CA SER A 172 -16.69 -9.31 -7.91
C SER A 172 -16.06 -10.70 -7.85
N GLN A 173 -14.74 -10.79 -7.61
CA GLN A 173 -14.03 -12.06 -7.46
C GLN A 173 -14.13 -12.62 -6.04
N VAL A 174 -14.52 -11.79 -5.07
CA VAL A 174 -14.46 -12.14 -3.65
C VAL A 174 -15.49 -13.21 -3.31
N ASN A 175 -14.99 -14.32 -2.77
CA ASN A 175 -15.79 -15.36 -2.13
C ASN A 175 -15.25 -15.61 -0.72
N VAL A 176 -15.89 -15.06 0.31
CA VAL A 176 -15.39 -15.16 1.70
C VAL A 176 -15.38 -16.58 2.27
N PHE A 177 -16.02 -17.54 1.57
CA PHE A 177 -16.06 -18.96 1.92
C PHE A 177 -15.11 -19.81 1.06
N ASP A 178 -14.26 -19.18 0.25
CA ASP A 178 -13.22 -19.89 -0.50
C ASP A 178 -12.29 -20.62 0.51
N PRO A 179 -12.14 -21.95 0.41
CA PRO A 179 -11.37 -22.74 1.38
C PRO A 179 -9.88 -22.39 1.38
N ARG A 180 -9.37 -21.69 0.36
CA ARG A 180 -7.98 -21.24 0.28
C ARG A 180 -7.72 -19.99 1.14
N ILE A 181 -8.76 -19.29 1.58
CA ILE A 181 -8.62 -18.11 2.44
C ILE A 181 -8.07 -18.52 3.80
N ARG A 182 -6.98 -17.86 4.21
CA ARG A 182 -6.40 -17.98 5.55
C ARG A 182 -6.73 -16.73 6.36
N TRP A 183 -7.52 -16.92 7.42
CA TRP A 183 -7.87 -15.86 8.36
C TRP A 183 -6.82 -15.76 9.46
N TYR A 184 -6.21 -14.59 9.59
CA TYR A 184 -5.24 -14.28 10.62
C TYR A 184 -5.91 -13.50 11.74
N LYS A 185 -5.46 -13.74 12.97
CA LYS A 185 -5.78 -12.96 14.16
C LYS A 185 -4.52 -12.26 14.66
N TYR A 186 -4.69 -11.28 15.55
CA TYR A 186 -3.58 -10.84 16.39
C TYR A 186 -2.94 -12.05 17.09
N ASP A 187 -1.62 -12.15 16.98
CA ASP A 187 -0.81 -13.19 17.61
C ASP A 187 0.57 -12.61 17.91
N GLU A 188 0.80 -12.27 19.17
CA GLU A 188 2.06 -11.64 19.62
C GLU A 188 3.29 -12.52 19.42
N ASN A 189 3.11 -13.83 19.27
CA ASN A 189 4.20 -14.80 19.10
C ASN A 189 4.48 -15.11 17.63
N ARG A 190 3.70 -14.55 16.69
CA ARG A 190 3.91 -14.75 15.26
C ARG A 190 5.26 -14.16 14.84
N LYS A 191 5.97 -14.85 13.96
CA LYS A 191 7.13 -14.27 13.26
C LYS A 191 6.66 -13.59 11.99
N ASP A 192 7.32 -12.51 11.62
CA ASP A 192 7.08 -11.85 10.35
C ASP A 192 7.35 -12.80 9.18
N VAL A 193 6.41 -12.86 8.24
CA VAL A 193 6.54 -13.65 7.01
C VAL A 193 6.14 -12.78 5.83
N SER A 194 7.01 -12.69 4.83
CA SER A 194 6.64 -12.21 3.49
C SER A 194 6.21 -13.38 2.62
N ILE A 195 5.09 -13.24 1.92
CA ILE A 195 4.57 -14.22 0.95
C ILE A 195 4.24 -13.46 -0.33
N LEU A 196 4.68 -13.96 -1.48
CA LEU A 196 4.25 -13.40 -2.77
C LEU A 196 2.74 -13.57 -2.93
N VAL A 197 2.05 -12.57 -3.48
CA VAL A 197 0.59 -12.57 -3.66
C VAL A 197 0.11 -13.80 -4.44
N ASP A 198 0.83 -14.18 -5.50
CA ASP A 198 0.51 -15.33 -6.34
C ASP A 198 0.65 -16.68 -5.61
N ARG A 199 1.39 -16.71 -4.50
CA ARG A 199 1.62 -17.88 -3.64
C ARG A 199 0.81 -17.87 -2.34
N LEU A 200 -0.12 -16.93 -2.16
CA LEU A 200 -0.96 -16.86 -0.95
C LEU A 200 -1.81 -18.12 -0.73
N TRP A 201 -2.17 -18.79 -1.82
CA TRP A 201 -2.99 -20.00 -1.82
C TRP A 201 -2.20 -21.28 -1.97
N ASP A 202 -0.87 -21.19 -2.05
CA ASP A 202 -0.05 -22.39 -2.04
C ASP A 202 -0.19 -23.06 -0.68
N ASP A 203 -0.50 -24.36 -0.71
CA ASP A 203 -0.48 -25.18 0.49
C ASP A 203 0.96 -25.22 0.99
N LYS A 204 1.26 -24.40 2.00
CA LYS A 204 2.44 -24.61 2.84
C LYS A 204 2.28 -25.96 3.54
N GLU A 205 2.72 -27.03 2.90
CA GLU A 205 3.14 -28.24 3.59
C GLU A 205 4.18 -27.81 4.64
N GLY A 206 3.82 -27.84 5.93
CA GLY A 206 4.83 -27.70 6.99
C GLY A 206 4.55 -26.73 8.15
N SER A 207 3.34 -26.21 8.33
CA SER A 207 2.97 -25.57 9.61
C SER A 207 1.79 -26.29 10.26
N ARG A 208 2.08 -27.46 10.84
CA ARG A 208 1.30 -28.12 11.88
C ARG A 208 2.02 -27.97 13.20
#